data_AF-A0A175YGG0-F1
#
_entry.id   AF-A0A175YGG0-F1
#
_cell.length_a   1.000
_cell.length_b   1.000
_cell.length_c   1.000
_cell.angle_alpha   90.00
_cell.angle_beta   90.00
_cell.angle_gamma   90.00
#
_symmetry.space_group_name_H-M   'P 1'
#
loop_
_entity.id
_entity.type
_entity.pdbx_description
1 polymer ?
#
loop_
_entity_poly.entity_id
_entity_poly.type
_entity_poly.pdbx_seq_one_letter_code
_entity_poly.pdbx_strand_id
1 'polypeptide(L)'
;MEMLKNDDEDDCLEMLEAIKSVEQILNYKFKDQKLLEKALTHPSYTKSESYERLEIVGDAALGLAIINFAYLAYPHHDPGVLSIIRSANISTEKLARVAISSGLYKYVRHNSPSLDHKVKKFTELVQQEEDITIYGGEMKAPKVLADIVESVIGAVYEDLCFDLKATWLVVGGLLEPIITPQMLQKKPQPVSQLFELCQKNGQQVDIKQTRENDKTTAKVVFLKMVRSELPNEKQFSLKKKWAKPTYRLVREEGPNHAKTYVCSVSLKVGDYLFCQEGEVKSRRKDAEGSAALAMLLGLHDKDLL
;
A
#
# COMPACT_ATOMS: atom_id res chain seq x y z
N MET A 1 -32.51 18.54 -41.08
CA MET A 1 -31.26 19.27 -40.75
C MET A 1 -30.97 18.90 -39.30
N GLU A 2 -30.44 17.69 -39.11
CA GLU A 2 -29.97 17.26 -37.78
C GLU A 2 -28.83 18.20 -37.40
N MET A 3 -29.03 18.88 -36.27
CA MET A 3 -27.98 19.66 -35.63
C MET A 3 -26.89 18.68 -35.24
N LEU A 4 -25.79 18.67 -35.99
CA LEU A 4 -24.52 18.14 -35.51
C LEU A 4 -24.22 18.90 -34.21
N LYS A 5 -24.53 18.28 -33.07
CA LYS A 5 -23.94 18.72 -31.80
C LYS A 5 -22.43 18.59 -31.99
N ASN A 6 -21.70 19.68 -31.80
CA ASN A 6 -20.24 19.64 -31.85
C ASN A 6 -19.78 18.83 -30.63
N ASP A 7 -19.43 17.56 -30.83
CA ASP A 7 -18.93 16.67 -29.77
C ASP A 7 -17.76 17.30 -28.97
N ASP A 8 -16.97 18.17 -29.62
CA ASP A 8 -15.86 18.88 -28.96
C ASP A 8 -16.32 20.05 -28.05
N GLU A 9 -17.47 20.66 -28.29
CA GLU A 9 -18.04 21.69 -27.40
C GLU A 9 -18.62 21.07 -26.12
N ASP A 10 -19.26 19.89 -26.24
CA ASP A 10 -19.82 19.15 -25.11
C ASP A 10 -18.70 18.60 -24.21
N ASP A 11 -17.65 17.99 -24.81
CA ASP A 11 -16.44 17.52 -24.11
C ASP A 11 -15.79 18.65 -23.28
N CYS A 12 -15.75 19.88 -23.82
CA CYS A 12 -15.19 21.04 -23.12
C CYS A 12 -16.05 21.48 -21.93
N LEU A 13 -17.37 21.47 -22.06
CA LEU A 13 -18.29 21.85 -20.98
C LEU A 13 -18.23 20.86 -19.81
N GLU A 14 -18.24 19.55 -20.11
CA GLU A 14 -18.12 18.50 -19.09
C GLU A 14 -16.81 18.62 -18.31
N MET A 15 -15.70 18.87 -19.01
CA MET A 15 -14.39 19.05 -18.36
C MET A 15 -14.36 20.30 -17.47
N LEU A 16 -14.99 21.41 -17.87
CA LEU A 16 -15.08 22.60 -17.03
C LEU A 16 -15.89 22.36 -15.74
N GLU A 17 -16.94 21.54 -15.81
CA GLU A 17 -17.71 21.14 -14.63
C GLU A 17 -16.93 20.19 -13.71
N ALA A 18 -16.18 19.26 -14.31
CA ALA A 18 -15.26 18.37 -13.60
C ALA A 18 -14.20 19.15 -12.83
N ILE A 19 -13.53 20.11 -13.48
CA ILE A 19 -12.53 21.00 -12.86
C ILE A 19 -13.14 21.72 -11.66
N LYS A 20 -14.27 22.41 -11.84
CA LYS A 20 -14.93 23.15 -10.74
C LYS A 20 -15.28 22.25 -9.56
N SER A 21 -15.72 21.03 -9.84
CA SER A 21 -16.08 20.09 -8.79
C SER A 21 -14.88 19.59 -8.01
N VAL A 22 -13.76 19.32 -8.68
CA VAL A 22 -12.52 18.90 -8.00
C VAL A 22 -11.91 20.06 -7.22
N GLU A 23 -11.96 21.29 -7.74
CA GLU A 23 -11.60 22.50 -6.97
C GLU A 23 -12.41 22.64 -5.66
N GLN A 24 -13.70 22.29 -5.69
CA GLN A 24 -14.55 22.27 -4.50
C GLN A 24 -14.15 21.16 -3.52
N ILE A 25 -13.87 19.96 -4.00
CA ILE A 25 -13.38 18.84 -3.17
C ILE A 25 -12.09 19.21 -2.46
N LEU A 26 -11.16 19.85 -3.16
CA LEU A 26 -9.88 20.29 -2.62
C LEU A 26 -9.97 21.58 -1.80
N ASN A 27 -11.08 22.31 -1.90
CA ASN A 27 -11.21 23.69 -1.43
C ASN A 27 -10.04 24.58 -1.92
N TYR A 28 -9.66 24.41 -3.19
CA TYR A 28 -8.53 25.07 -3.82
C TYR A 28 -8.87 25.44 -5.26
N LYS A 29 -8.56 26.67 -5.67
CA LYS A 29 -8.70 27.13 -7.06
C LYS A 29 -7.36 27.16 -7.75
N PHE A 30 -7.27 26.47 -8.88
CA PHE A 30 -6.05 26.41 -9.69
C PHE A 30 -5.79 27.74 -10.39
N LYS A 31 -4.51 28.14 -10.47
CA LYS A 31 -4.08 29.27 -11.30
C LYS A 31 -4.05 28.85 -12.76
N ASP A 32 -3.51 27.65 -13.03
CA ASP A 32 -3.58 26.99 -14.33
C ASP A 32 -4.52 25.78 -14.29
N GLN A 33 -5.75 25.98 -14.75
CA GLN A 33 -6.76 24.92 -14.84
C GLN A 33 -6.35 23.78 -15.78
N LYS A 34 -5.42 24.00 -16.72
CA LYS A 34 -4.93 22.94 -17.60
C LYS A 34 -4.15 21.88 -16.84
N LEU A 35 -3.55 22.22 -15.69
CA LEU A 35 -2.88 21.22 -14.85
C LEU A 35 -3.89 20.21 -14.29
N LEU A 36 -5.03 20.71 -13.81
CA LEU A 36 -6.10 19.85 -13.30
C LEU A 36 -6.77 19.05 -14.43
N GLU A 37 -6.99 19.68 -15.60
CA GLU A 37 -7.46 18.97 -16.78
C GLU A 37 -6.56 17.76 -17.11
N LYS A 38 -5.24 17.97 -17.20
CA LYS A 38 -4.27 16.88 -17.44
C LYS A 38 -4.33 15.82 -16.35
N ALA A 39 -4.39 16.21 -15.08
CA ALA A 39 -4.48 15.29 -13.96
C ALA A 39 -5.71 14.38 -14.00
N LEU A 40 -6.82 14.87 -14.56
CA LEU A 40 -8.07 14.11 -14.74
C LEU A 40 -8.16 13.37 -16.09
N THR A 41 -7.06 13.28 -16.85
CA THR A 41 -7.04 12.67 -18.19
C THR A 41 -6.30 11.34 -18.19
N HIS A 42 -7.03 10.24 -18.36
CA HIS A 42 -6.43 8.92 -18.47
C HIS A 42 -5.72 8.73 -19.83
N PRO A 43 -4.60 7.98 -19.91
CA PRO A 43 -3.86 7.74 -21.16
C PRO A 43 -4.65 7.15 -22.33
N SER A 44 -5.81 6.51 -22.06
CA SER A 44 -6.70 6.02 -23.12
C SER A 44 -7.45 7.13 -23.86
N TYR A 45 -7.50 8.34 -23.31
CA TYR A 45 -8.09 9.50 -23.95
C TYR A 45 -6.99 10.26 -24.73
N THR A 46 -6.90 10.03 -26.03
CA THR A 46 -5.77 10.47 -26.86
C THR A 46 -5.89 11.89 -27.41
N LYS A 47 -7.03 12.57 -27.22
CA LYS A 47 -7.21 13.95 -27.69
C LYS A 47 -6.42 14.99 -26.87
N SER A 48 -5.87 14.61 -25.72
CA SER A 48 -5.20 15.54 -24.79
C SER A 48 -4.06 14.86 -24.03
N GLU A 49 -3.22 15.66 -23.38
CA GLU A 49 -2.11 15.13 -22.55
C GLU A 49 -2.65 14.37 -21.33
N SER A 50 -2.04 13.23 -21.03
CA SER A 50 -2.41 12.35 -19.92
C SER A 50 -1.80 12.79 -18.58
N TYR A 51 -2.32 12.21 -17.50
CA TYR A 51 -1.88 12.50 -16.13
C TYR A 51 -0.50 11.93 -15.76
N GLU A 52 0.11 11.06 -16.58
CA GLU A 52 1.25 10.20 -16.19
C GLU A 52 2.47 10.98 -15.67
N ARG A 53 2.73 12.16 -16.24
CA ARG A 53 3.83 13.01 -15.76
C ARG A 53 3.53 13.60 -14.38
N LEU A 54 2.29 14.00 -14.15
CA LEU A 54 1.83 14.54 -12.87
C LEU A 54 1.74 13.44 -11.81
N GLU A 55 1.36 12.21 -12.17
CA GLU A 55 1.41 11.02 -11.29
C GLU A 55 2.81 10.86 -10.67
N ILE A 56 3.85 10.84 -11.50
CA ILE A 56 5.24 10.65 -11.06
C ILE A 56 5.68 11.76 -10.10
N VAL A 57 5.36 13.02 -10.44
CA VAL A 57 5.70 14.19 -9.60
C VAL A 57 4.92 14.14 -8.28
N GLY A 58 3.64 13.76 -8.36
CA GLY A 58 2.73 13.65 -7.23
C GLY A 58 3.12 12.56 -6.24
N ASP A 59 3.50 11.36 -6.70
CA ASP A 59 3.98 10.28 -5.82
C ASP A 59 5.23 10.73 -5.03
N ALA A 60 6.19 11.36 -5.70
CA ALA A 60 7.39 11.87 -5.05
C ALA A 60 7.06 12.97 -4.01
N ALA A 61 6.23 13.93 -4.37
CA ALA A 61 5.81 15.01 -3.47
C ALA A 61 5.01 14.47 -2.28
N LEU A 62 4.03 13.61 -2.52
CA LEU A 62 3.21 12.99 -1.47
C LEU A 62 4.08 12.17 -0.51
N GLY A 63 5.00 11.36 -1.04
CA GLY A 63 5.94 10.59 -0.24
C GLY A 63 6.78 11.46 0.69
N LEU A 64 7.21 12.64 0.23
CA LEU A 64 7.95 13.61 1.04
C LEU A 64 7.06 14.36 2.03
N ALA A 65 5.82 14.67 1.65
CA ALA A 65 4.87 15.34 2.55
C ALA A 65 4.51 14.43 3.74
N ILE A 66 4.22 13.15 3.48
CA ILE A 66 3.89 12.16 4.51
C ILE A 66 5.09 11.91 5.43
N ILE A 67 6.31 11.78 4.90
CA ILE A 67 7.49 11.59 5.76
C ILE A 67 7.77 12.83 6.61
N ASN A 68 7.60 14.04 6.06
CA ASN A 68 7.75 15.28 6.82
C ASN A 68 6.71 15.38 7.93
N PHE A 69 5.44 15.06 7.65
CA PHE A 69 4.39 14.97 8.65
C PHE A 69 4.75 13.98 9.75
N ALA A 70 5.13 12.75 9.38
CA ALA A 70 5.45 11.69 10.33
C ALA A 70 6.68 12.03 11.19
N TYR A 71 7.72 12.62 10.59
CA TYR A 71 8.94 13.04 11.27
C TYR A 71 8.66 14.09 12.36
N LEU A 72 7.78 15.05 12.06
CA LEU A 72 7.38 16.10 13.01
C LEU A 72 6.38 15.58 14.07
N ALA A 73 5.45 14.71 13.68
CA ALA A 73 4.41 14.20 14.58
C ALA A 73 4.93 13.13 15.56
N TYR A 74 5.98 12.39 15.19
CA TYR A 74 6.48 11.25 15.96
C TYR A 74 7.99 11.31 16.26
N PRO A 75 8.50 12.40 16.87
CA PRO A 75 9.94 12.65 17.04
C PRO A 75 10.69 11.63 17.92
N HIS A 76 9.95 10.85 18.73
CA HIS A 76 10.51 9.88 19.67
C HIS A 76 10.35 8.42 19.23
N HIS A 77 9.82 8.15 18.03
CA HIS A 77 9.67 6.79 17.51
C HIS A 77 10.93 6.34 16.75
N ASP A 78 11.12 5.01 16.67
CA ASP A 78 12.21 4.44 15.89
C ASP A 78 12.16 4.85 14.41
N PRO A 79 13.30 5.09 13.74
CA PRO A 79 13.33 5.49 12.34
C PRO A 79 12.56 4.55 11.40
N GLY A 80 12.52 3.25 11.73
CA GLY A 80 11.77 2.25 10.96
C GLY A 80 10.26 2.51 10.92
N VAL A 81 9.69 3.12 11.97
CA VAL A 81 8.27 3.46 12.05
C VAL A 81 7.89 4.46 10.97
N LEU A 82 8.75 5.44 10.68
CA LEU A 82 8.51 6.43 9.63
C LEU A 82 8.33 5.78 8.25
N SER A 83 9.14 4.75 7.94
CA SER A 83 8.98 3.98 6.71
C SER A 83 7.66 3.23 6.65
N ILE A 84 7.20 2.66 7.77
CA ILE A 84 5.92 1.93 7.83
C ILE A 84 4.74 2.90 7.65
N ILE A 85 4.76 4.04 8.34
CA ILE A 85 3.74 5.10 8.19
C ILE A 85 3.68 5.57 6.74
N ARG A 86 4.85 5.86 6.15
CA ARG A 86 4.94 6.29 4.75
C ARG A 86 4.29 5.24 3.85
N SER A 87 4.77 4.00 3.89
CA SER A 87 4.27 2.92 3.04
C SER A 87 2.78 2.62 3.22
N ALA A 88 2.23 2.78 4.44
CA ALA A 88 0.81 2.60 4.68
C ALA A 88 -0.02 3.70 4.01
N ASN A 89 0.40 4.96 4.14
CA ASN A 89 -0.35 6.12 3.67
C ASN A 89 -0.25 6.39 2.16
N ILE A 90 0.81 5.90 1.49
CA ILE A 90 1.00 6.07 0.04
C ILE A 90 0.80 4.77 -0.74
N SER A 91 0.24 3.73 -0.12
CA SER A 91 -0.03 2.49 -0.84
C SER A 91 -1.13 2.68 -1.88
N THR A 92 -1.03 1.97 -3.02
CA THR A 92 -2.08 1.97 -4.06
C THR A 92 -3.45 1.68 -3.48
N GLU A 93 -3.56 0.75 -2.52
CA GLU A 93 -4.82 0.46 -1.84
C GLU A 93 -5.37 1.62 -0.99
N LYS A 94 -4.51 2.37 -0.29
CA LYS A 94 -4.95 3.53 0.49
C LYS A 94 -5.38 4.66 -0.43
N LEU A 95 -4.59 4.98 -1.46
CA LEU A 95 -4.90 6.05 -2.41
C LEU A 95 -6.12 5.72 -3.26
N ALA A 96 -6.32 4.46 -3.64
CA ALA A 96 -7.54 4.06 -4.34
C ALA A 96 -8.81 4.25 -3.50
N ARG A 97 -8.74 3.99 -2.19
CA ARG A 97 -9.85 4.27 -1.26
C ARG A 97 -10.09 5.77 -1.10
N VAL A 98 -9.03 6.57 -1.08
CA VAL A 98 -9.13 8.05 -1.11
C VAL A 98 -9.86 8.52 -2.37
N ALA A 99 -9.53 7.97 -3.55
CA ALA A 99 -10.20 8.31 -4.80
C ALA A 99 -11.71 7.99 -4.77
N ILE A 100 -12.09 6.87 -4.15
CA ILE A 100 -13.50 6.48 -3.97
C ILE A 100 -14.20 7.40 -2.98
N SER A 101 -13.64 7.63 -1.80
CA SER A 101 -14.29 8.41 -0.73
C SER A 101 -14.48 9.88 -1.12
N SER A 102 -13.55 10.43 -1.90
CA SER A 102 -13.65 11.78 -2.48
C SER A 102 -14.53 11.85 -3.73
N GLY A 103 -14.84 10.70 -4.33
CA GLY A 103 -15.55 10.62 -5.61
C GLY A 103 -14.76 11.18 -6.80
N LEU A 104 -13.43 11.25 -6.72
CA LEU A 104 -12.57 11.82 -7.78
C LEU A 104 -12.73 11.11 -9.12
N TYR A 105 -12.89 9.78 -9.11
CA TYR A 105 -12.96 8.98 -10.35
C TYR A 105 -14.08 9.42 -11.30
N LYS A 106 -15.20 9.95 -10.80
CA LYS A 106 -16.33 10.38 -11.63
C LYS A 106 -16.02 11.58 -12.52
N TYR A 107 -14.90 12.26 -12.27
CA TYR A 107 -14.44 13.43 -13.01
C TYR A 107 -13.31 13.11 -13.99
N VAL A 108 -12.92 11.85 -14.09
CA VAL A 108 -11.82 11.41 -14.93
C VAL A 108 -12.34 11.10 -16.32
N ARG A 109 -11.75 11.69 -17.35
CA ARG A 109 -12.05 11.33 -18.74
C ARG A 109 -11.20 10.14 -19.18
N HIS A 110 -11.83 9.13 -19.75
CA HIS A 110 -11.17 7.94 -20.28
C HIS A 110 -12.03 7.25 -21.35
N ASN A 111 -11.39 6.57 -22.29
CA ASN A 111 -12.06 5.75 -23.32
C ASN A 111 -11.91 4.24 -23.05
N SER A 112 -12.09 3.80 -21.81
CA SER A 112 -11.91 2.39 -21.41
C SER A 112 -13.08 1.87 -20.56
N PRO A 113 -14.09 1.22 -21.18
CA PRO A 113 -15.23 0.67 -20.45
C PRO A 113 -14.86 -0.43 -19.44
N SER A 114 -13.75 -1.14 -19.72
CA SER A 114 -13.24 -2.19 -18.81
C SER A 114 -12.76 -1.63 -17.46
N LEU A 115 -12.42 -0.34 -17.43
CA LEU A 115 -11.99 0.36 -16.23
C LEU A 115 -13.15 0.57 -15.28
N ASP A 116 -14.30 1.02 -15.79
CA ASP A 116 -15.51 1.29 -15.01
C ASP A 116 -16.00 0.05 -14.29
N HIS A 117 -15.99 -1.10 -14.97
CA HIS A 117 -16.40 -2.35 -14.34
C HIS A 117 -15.48 -2.72 -13.16
N LYS A 118 -14.16 -2.53 -13.30
CA LYS A 118 -13.19 -2.81 -12.23
C LYS A 118 -13.35 -1.83 -11.08
N VAL A 119 -13.51 -0.54 -11.37
CA VAL A 119 -13.68 0.49 -10.35
C VAL A 119 -14.99 0.28 -9.61
N LYS A 120 -16.09 0.04 -10.32
CA LYS A 120 -17.40 -0.25 -9.70
C LYS A 120 -17.32 -1.44 -8.75
N LYS A 121 -16.75 -2.56 -9.19
CA LYS A 121 -16.59 -3.75 -8.36
C LYS A 121 -15.72 -3.49 -7.13
N PHE A 122 -14.65 -2.70 -7.27
CA PHE A 122 -13.80 -2.32 -6.14
C PHE A 122 -14.54 -1.39 -5.17
N THR A 123 -15.31 -0.41 -5.68
CA THR A 123 -16.15 0.50 -4.87
C THR A 123 -17.18 -0.25 -4.05
N GLU A 124 -17.89 -1.22 -4.64
CA GLU A 124 -18.87 -2.06 -3.94
C GLU A 124 -18.24 -2.83 -2.78
N LEU A 125 -17.04 -3.39 -2.98
CA LEU A 125 -16.29 -4.08 -1.92
C LEU A 125 -15.88 -3.12 -0.79
N VAL A 126 -15.32 -1.95 -1.14
CA VAL A 126 -14.90 -0.96 -0.14
C VAL A 126 -16.08 -0.44 0.69
N GLN A 127 -17.27 -0.31 0.10
CA GLN A 127 -18.49 0.10 0.82
C GLN A 127 -19.00 -0.94 1.81
N GLN A 128 -18.63 -2.22 1.63
CA GLN A 128 -18.97 -3.32 2.55
C GLN A 128 -17.94 -3.49 3.67
N GLU A 129 -16.80 -2.80 3.61
CA GLU A 129 -15.79 -2.84 4.68
C GLU A 129 -16.32 -2.06 5.90
N GLU A 130 -16.55 -2.74 7.03
CA GLU A 130 -17.02 -2.11 8.28
C GLU A 130 -15.94 -1.26 8.98
N ASP A 131 -14.67 -1.45 8.60
CA ASP A 131 -13.51 -0.98 9.34
C ASP A 131 -12.43 -0.46 8.38
N ILE A 132 -11.58 0.47 8.84
CA ILE A 132 -10.47 0.99 8.01
C ILE A 132 -9.51 -0.16 7.67
N THR A 133 -9.44 -0.50 6.39
CA THR A 133 -8.47 -1.47 5.86
C THR A 133 -7.11 -0.82 5.66
N ILE A 134 -6.17 -1.12 6.57
CA ILE A 134 -4.81 -0.58 6.57
C ILE A 134 -3.90 -1.32 5.57
N TYR A 135 -4.11 -2.63 5.42
CA TYR A 135 -3.30 -3.49 4.58
C TYR A 135 -4.19 -4.29 3.64
N GLY A 136 -4.05 -4.03 2.35
CA GLY A 136 -4.72 -4.81 1.32
C GLY A 136 -6.24 -4.62 1.25
N GLY A 137 -6.93 -5.70 0.91
CA GLY A 137 -8.37 -5.77 0.64
C GLY A 137 -8.68 -7.10 -0.04
N GLU A 138 -9.97 -7.44 -0.16
CA GLU A 138 -10.39 -8.69 -0.83
C GLU A 138 -10.01 -8.70 -2.32
N MET A 139 -10.00 -7.51 -2.92
CA MET A 139 -9.64 -7.25 -4.31
C MET A 139 -8.42 -6.33 -4.39
N LYS A 140 -7.55 -6.61 -5.37
CA LYS A 140 -6.48 -5.70 -5.77
C LYS A 140 -7.08 -4.38 -6.27
N ALA A 141 -6.65 -3.26 -5.68
CA ALA A 141 -7.11 -1.94 -6.10
C ALA A 141 -6.77 -1.66 -7.58
N PRO A 142 -7.70 -1.10 -8.38
CA PRO A 142 -7.39 -0.57 -9.70
C PRO A 142 -6.32 0.53 -9.60
N LYS A 143 -5.16 0.33 -10.22
CA LYS A 143 -4.01 1.26 -10.13
C LYS A 143 -4.39 2.69 -10.49
N VAL A 144 -5.24 2.85 -11.51
CA VAL A 144 -5.74 4.15 -11.97
C VAL A 144 -6.25 5.04 -10.84
N LEU A 145 -6.91 4.48 -9.83
CA LEU A 145 -7.49 5.26 -8.74
C LEU A 145 -6.40 5.92 -7.89
N ALA A 146 -5.29 5.21 -7.65
CA ALA A 146 -4.13 5.79 -6.99
C ALA A 146 -3.45 6.82 -7.89
N ASP A 147 -3.26 6.49 -9.17
CA ASP A 147 -2.61 7.35 -10.15
C ASP A 147 -3.33 8.71 -10.28
N ILE A 148 -4.66 8.74 -10.24
CA ILE A 148 -5.47 9.97 -10.26
C ILE A 148 -5.26 10.82 -9.01
N VAL A 149 -5.17 10.20 -7.82
CA VAL A 149 -4.92 10.93 -6.59
C VAL A 149 -3.51 11.54 -6.62
N GLU A 150 -2.53 10.76 -7.05
CA GLU A 150 -1.15 11.22 -7.23
C GLU A 150 -1.08 12.34 -8.26
N SER A 151 -1.74 12.22 -9.40
CA SER A 151 -1.72 13.25 -10.43
C SER A 151 -2.37 14.57 -10.01
N VAL A 152 -3.49 14.51 -9.26
CA VAL A 152 -4.13 15.71 -8.70
C VAL A 152 -3.22 16.38 -7.69
N ILE A 153 -2.54 15.61 -6.83
CA ILE A 153 -1.53 16.15 -5.90
C ILE A 153 -0.36 16.77 -6.67
N GLY A 154 0.11 16.11 -7.74
CA GLY A 154 1.15 16.62 -8.62
C GLY A 154 0.77 17.94 -9.28
N ALA A 155 -0.49 18.06 -9.74
CA ALA A 155 -1.01 19.30 -10.32
C ALA A 155 -1.04 20.43 -9.29
N VAL A 156 -1.52 20.19 -8.07
CA VAL A 156 -1.50 21.18 -6.98
C VAL A 156 -0.06 21.58 -6.65
N TYR A 157 0.86 20.61 -6.60
CA TYR A 157 2.27 20.85 -6.31
C TYR A 157 2.92 21.74 -7.37
N GLU A 158 2.66 21.50 -8.66
CA GLU A 158 3.16 22.34 -9.76
C GLU A 158 2.53 23.74 -9.74
N ASP A 159 1.21 23.85 -9.53
CA ASP A 159 0.48 25.13 -9.49
C ASP A 159 0.91 26.03 -8.31
N LEU A 160 1.43 25.41 -7.25
CA LEU A 160 2.03 26.07 -6.08
C LEU A 160 3.55 26.24 -6.20
N CYS A 161 4.10 26.13 -7.42
CA CYS A 161 5.52 26.31 -7.70
C CYS A 161 6.42 25.39 -6.87
N PHE A 162 5.98 24.15 -6.67
CA PHE A 162 6.67 23.11 -5.92
C PHE A 162 6.86 23.43 -4.42
N ASP A 163 5.95 24.20 -3.81
CA ASP A 163 5.91 24.39 -2.35
C ASP A 163 5.17 23.26 -1.65
N LEU A 164 5.93 22.33 -1.07
CA LEU A 164 5.41 21.14 -0.40
C LEU A 164 4.50 21.48 0.80
N LYS A 165 4.78 22.55 1.54
CA LYS A 165 3.98 22.93 2.72
C LYS A 165 2.62 23.45 2.29
N ALA A 166 2.61 24.33 1.29
CA ALA A 166 1.37 24.84 0.72
C ALA A 166 0.54 23.71 0.09
N THR A 167 1.18 22.79 -0.63
CA THR A 167 0.52 21.60 -1.18
C THR A 167 -0.11 20.75 -0.08
N TRP A 168 0.61 20.48 1.02
CA TRP A 168 0.06 19.70 2.13
C TRP A 168 -1.18 20.37 2.77
N LEU A 169 -1.23 21.70 2.86
CA LEU A 169 -2.40 22.41 3.36
C LEU A 169 -3.63 22.23 2.47
N VAL A 170 -3.44 22.07 1.16
CA VAL A 170 -4.53 21.82 0.20
C VAL A 170 -4.94 20.35 0.21
N VAL A 171 -3.99 19.43 0.10
CA VAL A 171 -4.28 18.00 -0.15
C VAL A 171 -4.31 17.15 1.11
N GLY A 172 -3.89 17.65 2.27
CA GLY A 172 -3.84 16.88 3.52
C GLY A 172 -5.22 16.37 3.94
N GLY A 173 -6.26 17.20 3.80
CA GLY A 173 -7.64 16.82 4.10
C GLY A 173 -8.19 15.73 3.17
N LEU A 174 -7.70 15.66 1.93
CA LEU A 174 -8.08 14.60 0.97
C LEU A 174 -7.61 13.21 1.44
N LEU A 175 -6.48 13.15 2.15
CA LEU A 175 -5.84 11.90 2.56
C LEU A 175 -6.41 11.31 3.86
N GLU A 176 -7.25 12.06 4.57
CA GLU A 176 -7.85 11.62 5.82
C GLU A 176 -8.75 10.37 5.62
N PRO A 177 -8.79 9.43 6.58
CA PRO A 177 -7.97 9.38 7.78
C PRO A 177 -6.50 9.02 7.47
N ILE A 178 -5.54 9.77 8.04
CA ILE A 178 -4.11 9.42 7.99
C ILE A 178 -3.85 8.21 8.90
N ILE A 179 -3.18 7.19 8.36
CA ILE A 179 -2.81 5.99 9.11
C ILE A 179 -1.68 6.35 10.08
N THR A 180 -1.97 6.22 11.38
CA THR A 180 -1.06 6.56 12.47
C THR A 180 -0.35 5.32 13.05
N PRO A 181 0.79 5.48 13.75
CA PRO A 181 1.47 4.38 14.45
C PRO A 181 0.55 3.59 15.37
N GLN A 182 -0.38 4.25 16.08
CA GLN A 182 -1.31 3.59 16.99
C GLN A 182 -2.28 2.68 16.24
N MET A 183 -2.75 3.09 15.05
CA MET A 183 -3.58 2.25 14.19
C MET A 183 -2.79 1.03 13.69
N LEU A 184 -1.54 1.25 13.29
CA LEU A 184 -0.62 0.19 12.86
C LEU A 184 -0.30 -0.80 14.00
N GLN A 185 -0.18 -0.32 15.25
CA GLN A 185 0.03 -1.17 16.42
C GLN A 185 -1.20 -2.00 16.77
N LYS A 186 -2.41 -1.47 16.55
CA LYS A 186 -3.68 -2.19 16.78
C LYS A 186 -3.96 -3.24 15.69
N LYS A 187 -3.57 -2.97 14.45
CA LYS A 187 -3.71 -3.90 13.31
C LYS A 187 -2.36 -4.12 12.61
N PRO A 188 -1.38 -4.73 13.27
CA PRO A 188 -0.04 -4.92 12.73
C PRO A 188 -0.02 -5.96 11.60
N GLN A 189 0.88 -5.79 10.63
CA GLN A 189 0.94 -6.67 9.48
C GLN A 189 1.39 -8.09 9.91
N PRO A 190 0.60 -9.16 9.65
CA PRO A 190 0.85 -10.48 10.22
C PRO A 190 2.23 -11.09 9.89
N VAL A 191 2.72 -10.88 8.65
CA VAL A 191 4.05 -11.37 8.23
C VAL A 191 5.17 -10.67 9.01
N SER A 192 5.05 -9.35 9.19
CA SER A 192 6.03 -8.55 9.92
C SER A 192 6.03 -8.92 11.40
N GLN A 193 4.85 -9.13 12.00
CA GLN A 193 4.76 -9.62 13.37
C GLN A 193 5.42 -10.97 13.57
N LEU A 194 5.12 -11.93 12.68
CA LEU A 194 5.71 -13.26 12.78
C LEU A 194 7.25 -13.19 12.64
N PHE A 195 7.74 -12.31 11.77
CA PHE A 195 9.17 -12.09 11.60
C PHE A 195 9.84 -11.43 12.82
N GLU A 196 9.24 -10.37 13.37
CA GLU A 196 9.72 -9.70 14.60
C GLU A 196 9.75 -10.66 15.79
N LEU A 197 8.73 -11.50 15.93
CA LEU A 197 8.65 -12.47 17.00
C LEU A 197 9.78 -13.51 16.91
N CYS A 198 10.15 -13.92 15.68
CA CYS A 198 11.29 -14.78 15.46
C CYS A 198 12.62 -14.10 15.82
N GLN A 199 12.76 -12.79 15.54
CA GLN A 199 13.96 -12.03 15.92
C GLN A 199 14.09 -11.88 17.43
N LYS A 200 13.01 -11.49 18.12
CA LYS A 200 12.97 -11.34 19.60
C LYS A 200 13.30 -12.66 20.32
N ASN A 201 12.95 -13.79 19.71
CA ASN A 201 13.25 -15.13 20.21
C ASN A 201 14.59 -15.72 19.71
N GLY A 202 15.50 -14.89 19.17
CA GLY A 202 16.94 -15.18 19.16
C GLY A 202 17.62 -15.37 17.80
N GLN A 203 17.29 -14.58 16.77
CA GLN A 203 18.13 -14.51 15.55
C GLN A 203 18.33 -13.08 15.01
N GLN A 204 19.61 -12.69 14.82
CA GLN A 204 20.07 -11.63 13.92
C GLN A 204 20.76 -12.28 12.71
N VAL A 205 20.49 -11.79 11.50
CA VAL A 205 21.12 -12.29 10.26
C VAL A 205 21.25 -11.19 9.22
N ASP A 206 22.37 -11.24 8.48
CA ASP A 206 22.70 -10.34 7.38
C ASP A 206 22.57 -11.09 6.04
N ILE A 207 21.96 -10.44 5.04
CA ILE A 207 21.60 -11.07 3.75
C ILE A 207 22.56 -10.57 2.68
N LYS A 208 23.43 -11.45 2.16
CA LYS A 208 24.30 -11.14 1.01
C LYS A 208 23.76 -11.78 -0.26
N GLN A 209 23.51 -10.97 -1.28
CA GLN A 209 23.08 -11.45 -2.60
C GLN A 209 24.30 -11.76 -3.47
N THR A 210 24.29 -12.90 -4.14
CA THR A 210 25.28 -13.24 -5.18
C THR A 210 24.54 -13.70 -6.43
N ARG A 211 25.04 -13.29 -7.61
CA ARG A 211 24.40 -13.53 -8.91
C ARG A 211 25.28 -14.46 -9.73
N GLU A 212 24.75 -15.61 -10.12
CA GLU A 212 25.46 -16.56 -10.99
C GLU A 212 24.44 -17.26 -11.90
N ASN A 213 24.69 -17.27 -13.22
CA ASN A 213 23.91 -17.93 -14.26
C ASN A 213 22.38 -17.75 -14.14
N ASP A 214 21.91 -16.49 -14.26
CA ASP A 214 20.49 -16.09 -14.23
C ASP A 214 19.69 -16.46 -12.96
N LYS A 215 20.35 -16.98 -11.93
CA LYS A 215 19.77 -17.19 -10.61
C LYS A 215 20.36 -16.21 -9.60
N THR A 216 19.50 -15.39 -9.02
CA THR A 216 19.86 -14.54 -7.88
C THR A 216 19.76 -15.40 -6.62
N THR A 217 20.88 -15.69 -5.98
CA THR A 217 20.91 -16.54 -4.79
C THR A 217 21.26 -15.68 -3.58
N ALA A 218 20.32 -15.58 -2.63
CA ALA A 218 20.57 -14.90 -1.35
C ALA A 218 21.25 -15.89 -0.40
N LYS A 219 22.53 -15.67 -0.09
CA LYS A 219 23.25 -16.42 0.95
C LYS A 219 23.05 -15.72 2.30
N VAL A 220 22.52 -16.47 3.26
CA VAL A 220 22.34 -16.03 4.65
C VAL A 220 23.62 -16.33 5.40
N VAL A 221 24.31 -15.31 5.90
CA VAL A 221 25.53 -15.48 6.72
C VAL A 221 25.15 -15.35 8.19
N PHE A 222 25.38 -16.42 8.95
CA PHE A 222 25.20 -16.42 10.41
C PHE A 222 26.39 -15.72 11.07
N LEU A 223 26.19 -14.59 11.76
CA LEU A 223 27.21 -14.06 12.66
C LEU A 223 27.24 -14.95 13.90
N LYS A 224 28.25 -15.81 13.98
CA LYS A 224 28.48 -16.71 15.12
C LYS A 224 28.97 -15.84 16.29
N MET A 225 28.11 -15.60 17.28
CA MET A 225 28.55 -15.04 18.57
C MET A 225 29.48 -16.06 19.24
N VAL A 226 30.76 -15.71 19.39
CA VAL A 226 31.71 -16.48 20.20
C VAL A 226 31.30 -16.32 21.66
N ARG A 227 30.89 -17.42 22.31
CA ARG A 227 30.71 -17.44 23.76
C ARG A 227 32.08 -17.51 24.42
N SER A 228 32.46 -16.48 25.19
CA SER A 228 33.45 -16.62 26.26
C SER A 228 32.73 -17.15 27.50
N GLU A 229 33.13 -18.31 28.00
CA GLU A 229 32.59 -18.91 29.21
C GLU A 229 33.07 -18.17 30.47
N LEU A 230 32.15 -17.89 31.39
CA LEU A 230 32.42 -17.87 32.83
C LEU A 230 31.17 -18.40 33.58
N PRO A 231 31.34 -19.19 34.66
CA PRO A 231 30.26 -19.89 35.34
C PRO A 231 29.76 -19.11 36.56
N ASN A 232 28.45 -18.89 36.67
CA ASN A 232 27.62 -19.37 37.79
C ASN A 232 26.27 -18.65 37.91
N GLU A 233 25.26 -19.49 38.11
CA GLU A 233 23.98 -19.29 38.78
C GLU A 233 22.87 -18.38 38.18
N LYS A 234 21.79 -19.09 37.79
CA LYS A 234 20.36 -18.82 38.08
C LYS A 234 19.65 -17.67 37.36
N GLN A 235 19.24 -17.93 36.12
CA GLN A 235 17.82 -18.04 35.72
C GLN A 235 17.76 -18.57 34.29
N PHE A 236 17.51 -19.87 34.11
CA PHE A 236 17.22 -20.43 32.79
C PHE A 236 15.79 -20.04 32.38
N SER A 237 15.63 -18.83 31.83
CA SER A 237 14.52 -18.62 30.88
C SER A 237 14.89 -19.40 29.62
N LEU A 238 14.32 -20.59 29.43
CA LEU A 238 14.38 -21.34 28.17
C LEU A 238 13.71 -20.51 27.06
N LYS A 239 14.41 -19.50 26.53
CA LYS A 239 14.00 -18.81 25.30
C LYS A 239 14.04 -19.86 24.21
N LYS A 240 12.87 -20.42 23.88
CA LYS A 240 12.68 -21.32 22.74
C LYS A 240 13.30 -20.61 21.54
N LYS A 241 14.19 -21.27 20.80
CA LYS A 241 14.88 -20.69 19.66
C LYS A 241 13.99 -20.83 18.43
N TRP A 242 13.56 -19.71 17.85
CA TRP A 242 12.66 -19.69 16.69
C TRP A 242 13.49 -19.50 15.42
N ALA A 243 13.19 -20.28 14.40
CA ALA A 243 13.76 -20.07 13.07
C ALA A 243 12.93 -19.04 12.28
N LYS A 244 13.50 -18.44 11.22
CA LYS A 244 12.75 -17.59 10.29
C LYS A 244 11.57 -18.38 9.66
N PRO A 245 10.36 -17.82 9.60
CA PRO A 245 9.23 -18.45 8.93
C PRO A 245 9.51 -18.63 7.44
N THR A 246 9.17 -19.80 6.91
CA THR A 246 9.30 -20.12 5.49
C THR A 246 7.92 -20.20 4.85
N TYR A 247 7.70 -19.41 3.81
CA TYR A 247 6.42 -19.38 3.08
C TYR A 247 6.52 -20.22 1.80
N ARG A 248 5.44 -20.94 1.49
CA ARG A 248 5.29 -21.74 0.26
C ARG A 248 3.95 -21.45 -0.38
N LEU A 249 3.95 -21.29 -1.70
CA LEU A 249 2.72 -21.26 -2.48
C LEU A 249 2.17 -22.69 -2.60
N VAL A 250 0.95 -22.91 -2.10
CA VAL A 250 0.28 -24.22 -2.08
C VAL A 250 -0.63 -24.36 -3.30
N ARG A 251 -1.43 -23.33 -3.59
CA ARG A 251 -2.35 -23.29 -4.72
C ARG A 251 -2.29 -21.95 -5.45
N GLU A 252 -2.37 -22.02 -6.78
CA GLU A 252 -2.52 -20.89 -7.69
C GLU A 252 -3.51 -21.28 -8.77
N GLU A 253 -4.72 -20.75 -8.71
CA GLU A 253 -5.85 -21.21 -9.54
C GLU A 253 -6.58 -20.02 -10.18
N GLY A 254 -7.34 -20.29 -11.25
CA GLY A 254 -8.14 -19.30 -11.95
C GLY A 254 -7.41 -18.58 -13.09
N PRO A 255 -8.17 -17.87 -13.95
CA PRO A 255 -7.62 -17.16 -15.10
C PRO A 255 -6.81 -15.95 -14.64
N ASN A 256 -5.88 -15.45 -15.48
CA ASN A 256 -4.98 -14.34 -15.12
C ASN A 256 -5.68 -13.08 -14.57
N HIS A 257 -6.94 -12.84 -14.97
CA HIS A 257 -7.74 -11.69 -14.53
C HIS A 257 -8.55 -11.94 -13.24
N ALA A 258 -8.56 -13.17 -12.70
CA ALA A 258 -9.27 -13.54 -11.48
C ALA A 258 -8.52 -14.67 -10.74
N LYS A 259 -7.19 -14.56 -10.68
CA LYS A 259 -6.32 -15.57 -10.09
C LYS A 259 -6.41 -15.55 -8.56
N THR A 260 -6.42 -16.72 -7.95
CA THR A 260 -6.44 -16.90 -6.50
C THR A 260 -5.20 -17.65 -6.04
N TYR A 261 -4.77 -17.38 -4.81
CA TYR A 261 -3.54 -17.87 -4.22
C TYR A 261 -3.83 -18.39 -2.81
N VAL A 262 -3.22 -19.52 -2.48
CA VAL A 262 -3.16 -20.05 -1.11
C VAL A 262 -1.71 -20.28 -0.76
N CYS A 263 -1.27 -19.74 0.38
CA CYS A 263 0.08 -19.93 0.89
C CYS A 263 0.04 -20.69 2.21
N SER A 264 1.10 -21.43 2.49
CA SER A 264 1.36 -21.97 3.81
C SER A 264 2.63 -21.37 4.39
N VAL A 265 2.68 -21.32 5.72
CA VAL A 265 3.85 -20.90 6.47
C VAL A 265 4.29 -22.02 7.38
N SER A 266 5.60 -22.30 7.36
CA SER A 266 6.23 -23.27 8.25
C SER A 266 7.20 -22.57 9.19
N LEU A 267 7.15 -22.91 10.47
CA LEU A 267 7.94 -22.30 11.53
C LEU A 267 8.48 -23.38 12.46
N LYS A 268 9.80 -23.40 12.66
CA LYS A 268 10.46 -24.31 13.59
C LYS A 268 10.69 -23.61 14.94
N VAL A 269 10.20 -24.20 16.02
CA VAL A 269 10.36 -23.73 17.40
C VAL A 269 10.94 -24.87 18.23
N GLY A 270 12.23 -24.78 18.58
CA GLY A 270 12.94 -25.91 19.18
C GLY A 270 12.96 -27.13 18.25
N ASP A 271 12.46 -28.27 18.72
CA ASP A 271 12.37 -29.52 17.94
C ASP A 271 11.04 -29.67 17.18
N TYR A 272 10.10 -28.75 17.37
CA TYR A 272 8.77 -28.80 16.76
C TYR A 272 8.72 -27.96 15.48
N LEU A 273 8.09 -28.51 14.44
CA LEU A 273 7.78 -27.80 13.20
C LEU A 273 6.27 -27.55 13.14
N PHE A 274 5.89 -26.28 13.11
CA PHE A 274 4.53 -25.83 12.91
C PHE A 274 4.33 -25.54 11.42
N CYS A 275 3.18 -25.90 10.88
CA CYS A 275 2.77 -25.56 9.53
C CYS A 275 1.31 -25.12 9.56
N GLN A 276 1.01 -23.98 8.96
CA GLN A 276 -0.36 -23.49 8.81
C GLN A 276 -0.59 -23.05 7.37
N GLU A 277 -1.77 -23.35 6.84
CA GLU A 277 -2.24 -22.87 5.55
C GLU A 277 -3.13 -21.64 5.78
N GLY A 278 -2.95 -20.62 4.95
CA GLY A 278 -3.79 -19.43 4.95
C GLY A 278 -5.07 -19.62 4.14
N GLU A 279 -5.93 -18.61 4.15
CA GLU A 279 -7.12 -18.55 3.33
C GLU A 279 -6.78 -18.27 1.85
N VAL A 280 -7.75 -18.53 0.98
CA VAL A 280 -7.69 -18.15 -0.43
C VAL A 280 -7.73 -16.63 -0.54
N LYS A 281 -6.72 -16.04 -1.20
CA LYS A 281 -6.65 -14.59 -1.46
C LYS A 281 -6.40 -14.29 -2.93
N SER A 282 -6.79 -13.11 -3.38
CA SER A 282 -6.59 -12.64 -4.76
C SER A 282 -5.13 -12.21 -5.05
N ARG A 283 -4.30 -12.04 -4.00
CA ARG A 283 -2.89 -11.65 -4.13
C ARG A 283 -2.01 -12.60 -3.33
N ARG A 284 -0.87 -13.00 -3.90
CA ARG A 284 0.12 -13.85 -3.20
C ARG A 284 0.62 -13.24 -1.89
N LYS A 285 0.88 -11.93 -1.86
CA LYS A 285 1.32 -11.22 -0.64
C LYS A 285 0.25 -11.27 0.47
N ASP A 286 -1.03 -11.24 0.12
CA ASP A 286 -2.12 -11.38 1.09
C ASP A 286 -2.33 -12.82 1.53
N ALA A 287 -2.12 -13.79 0.64
CA ALA A 287 -2.13 -15.19 0.99
C ALA A 287 -1.01 -15.51 1.99
N GLU A 288 0.20 -14.95 1.80
CA GLU A 288 1.29 -15.00 2.78
C GLU A 288 0.90 -14.30 4.10
N GLY A 289 0.21 -13.16 4.01
CA GLY A 289 -0.42 -12.46 5.15
C GLY A 289 -1.39 -13.33 5.94
N SER A 290 -2.30 -14.00 5.25
CA SER A 290 -3.31 -14.87 5.84
C SER A 290 -2.67 -16.11 6.46
N ALA A 291 -1.69 -16.72 5.81
CA ALA A 291 -0.92 -17.84 6.36
C ALA A 291 -0.18 -17.43 7.65
N ALA A 292 0.44 -16.25 7.65
CA ALA A 292 1.10 -15.71 8.84
C ALA A 292 0.11 -15.47 9.99
N LEU A 293 -1.08 -14.97 9.70
CA LEU A 293 -2.14 -14.79 10.69
C LEU A 293 -2.60 -16.13 11.29
N ALA A 294 -2.83 -17.15 10.45
CA ALA A 294 -3.19 -18.49 10.91
C ALA A 294 -2.10 -19.14 11.78
N MET A 295 -0.82 -18.84 11.50
CA MET A 295 0.30 -19.23 12.37
C MET A 295 0.29 -18.50 13.70
N LEU A 296 0.10 -17.18 13.71
CA LEU A 296 0.05 -16.41 14.95
C LEU A 296 -1.09 -16.89 15.86
N LEU A 297 -2.29 -17.11 15.31
CA LEU A 297 -3.43 -17.66 16.05
C LEU A 297 -3.11 -19.06 16.60
N GLY A 298 -2.59 -19.95 15.76
CA GLY A 298 -2.24 -21.31 16.18
C GLY A 298 -1.08 -21.40 17.19
N LEU A 299 -0.26 -20.36 17.30
CA LEU A 299 0.78 -20.23 18.33
C LEU A 299 0.20 -19.69 19.65
N HIS A 300 -0.82 -18.82 19.58
CA HIS A 300 -1.52 -18.29 20.75
C HIS A 300 -2.32 -19.39 21.45
N ASP A 301 -3.07 -20.20 20.67
CA ASP A 301 -3.84 -21.34 21.19
C ASP A 301 -2.97 -22.42 21.88
N LYS A 302 -1.65 -22.39 21.65
CA LYS A 302 -0.68 -23.36 22.21
C LYS A 302 0.17 -22.77 23.35
N ASP A 303 -0.17 -21.59 23.84
CA ASP A 303 0.59 -20.85 24.88
C ASP A 303 2.08 -20.68 24.53
N LEU A 304 2.39 -20.51 23.23
CA LEU A 304 3.76 -20.27 22.74
C LEU A 304 4.09 -18.79 22.58
N LEU A 305 3.10 -17.90 22.77
CA LEU A 305 3.14 -16.45 22.71
C LEU A 305 2.76 -15.87 24.07
#